data_AF-A0A519HGD5-F1
#
_entry.id   AF-A0A519HGD5-F1
#
_cell.length_a   1.000
_cell.length_b   1.000
_cell.length_c   1.000
_cell.angle_alpha   90.00
_cell.angle_beta   90.00
_cell.angle_gamma   90.00
#
_symmetry.space_group_name_H-M   'P 1'
#
loop_
_entity.id
_entity.type
_entity.pdbx_description
1 polymer ?
#
loop_
_entity_poly.entity_id
_entity_poly.type
_entity_poly.pdbx_seq_one_letter_code
_entity_poly.pdbx_strand_id
1 'polypeptide(L)'
;MRSRKPARLTPVKARLAAEIRQQLLVHGGAAHRDVVIGRILQRKGLSGLAADRTRRALLSAFELHADAAKDVGAPHLFELPFGPDSHRWALDGTVLPPLRS
;
A
#
# COMPACT_ATOMS: atom_id res chain seq x y z
N MET A 1 -19.61 -17.38 3.38
CA MET A 1 -18.48 -16.75 2.65
C MET A 1 -18.93 -15.40 2.13
N ARG A 2 -18.40 -14.27 2.64
CA ARG A 2 -18.76 -12.94 2.11
C ARG A 2 -18.05 -12.78 0.76
N SER A 3 -18.80 -12.86 -0.34
CA SER A 3 -18.35 -12.46 -1.67
C SER A 3 -17.98 -10.96 -1.67
N ARG A 4 -16.74 -10.65 -1.27
CA ARG A 4 -16.14 -9.33 -1.48
C ARG A 4 -15.96 -9.21 -2.99
N LYS A 5 -16.75 -8.34 -3.64
CA LYS A 5 -16.53 -7.94 -5.04
C LYS A 5 -15.02 -7.69 -5.24
N PRO A 6 -14.40 -8.26 -6.31
CA PRO A 6 -12.99 -8.04 -6.55
C PRO A 6 -12.75 -6.54 -6.66
N ALA A 7 -11.84 -6.04 -5.83
CA ALA A 7 -11.56 -4.63 -5.75
C ALA A 7 -10.88 -4.19 -7.04
N ARG A 8 -11.58 -3.46 -7.92
CA ARG A 8 -11.01 -3.04 -9.22
C ARG A 8 -9.91 -2.01 -9.03
N LEU A 9 -8.91 -2.04 -9.92
CA LEU A 9 -7.95 -0.94 -10.04
C LEU A 9 -8.70 0.32 -10.47
N THR A 10 -8.55 1.38 -9.69
CA THR A 10 -9.06 2.72 -10.01
C THR A 10 -7.92 3.72 -9.97
N PRO A 11 -8.02 4.87 -10.67
CA PRO A 11 -6.98 5.90 -10.63
C PRO A 11 -6.66 6.37 -9.19
N VAL A 12 -7.68 6.44 -8.33
CA VAL A 12 -7.52 6.80 -6.91
C VAL A 12 -6.69 5.74 -6.18
N LYS A 13 -6.96 4.45 -6.39
CA LYS A 13 -6.18 3.37 -5.76
C LYS A 13 -4.74 3.33 -6.26
N ALA A 14 -4.51 3.54 -7.56
CA ALA A 14 -3.17 3.61 -8.13
C ALA A 14 -2.36 4.76 -7.52
N ARG A 15 -2.98 5.94 -7.34
CA ARG A 15 -2.34 7.08 -6.67
C ARG A 15 -2.00 6.78 -5.21
N LEU A 16 -2.91 6.16 -4.47
CA LEU A 16 -2.68 5.77 -3.08
C LEU A 16 -1.56 4.72 -2.96
N ALA A 17 -1.50 3.76 -3.89
CA ALA A 17 -0.41 2.79 -3.98
C ALA A 17 0.93 3.49 -4.26
N ALA A 18 0.97 4.47 -5.17
CA ALA A 18 2.18 5.26 -5.41
C ALA A 18 2.66 6.01 -4.15
N GLU A 19 1.74 6.56 -3.35
CA GLU A 19 2.08 7.22 -2.07
C GLU A 19 2.66 6.24 -1.04
N ILE A 20 2.10 5.01 -0.96
CA ILE A 20 2.62 3.94 -0.11
C ILE A 20 4.01 3.53 -0.56
N ARG A 21 4.20 3.29 -1.86
CA ARG A 21 5.50 2.94 -2.45
C ARG A 21 6.56 3.99 -2.11
N GLN A 22 6.25 5.26 -2.33
CA GLN A 22 7.17 6.35 -2.01
C GLN A 22 7.52 6.38 -0.52
N GLN A 23 6.54 6.16 0.36
CA GLN A 23 6.80 6.14 1.79
C GLN A 23 7.64 4.93 2.23
N LEU A 24 7.45 3.76 1.61
CA LEU A 24 8.29 2.59 1.86
C LEU A 24 9.72 2.80 1.38
N LEU A 25 9.92 3.43 0.21
CA LEU A 25 11.24 3.79 -0.29
C LEU A 25 12.01 4.69 0.69
N VAL A 26 11.34 5.67 1.30
CA VAL A 26 11.94 6.53 2.34
C VAL A 26 12.41 5.72 3.57
N HIS A 27 11.79 4.58 3.85
CA HIS A 27 12.16 3.67 4.94
C HIS A 27 13.08 2.53 4.50
N GLY A 28 13.72 2.61 3.32
CA GLY A 28 14.62 1.57 2.83
C GLY A 28 13.91 0.35 2.22
N GLY A 29 12.65 0.50 1.80
CA GLY A 29 11.89 -0.52 1.09
C GLY A 29 10.96 -1.36 1.95
N ALA A 30 11.06 -1.31 3.27
CA ALA A 30 10.16 -2.04 4.17
C ALA A 30 9.91 -1.28 5.48
N ALA A 31 8.66 -1.27 5.95
CA ALA A 31 8.29 -0.62 7.21
C ALA A 31 7.00 -1.19 7.81
N HIS A 32 6.76 -0.89 9.08
CA HIS A 32 5.47 -1.19 9.71
C HIS A 32 4.35 -0.35 9.07
N ARG A 33 3.22 -0.98 8.78
CA ARG A 33 2.03 -0.38 8.16
C ARG A 33 1.61 0.91 8.86
N ASP A 34 1.52 0.90 10.18
CA ASP A 34 1.07 2.08 10.92
C ASP A 34 2.06 3.25 10.82
N VAL A 35 3.37 2.98 10.66
CA VAL A 35 4.38 4.02 10.40
C VAL A 35 4.17 4.63 9.02
N VAL A 36 3.96 3.80 8.00
CA VAL A 36 3.69 4.25 6.63
C VAL A 36 2.43 5.12 6.57
N ILE A 37 1.31 4.60 7.08
CA ILE A 37 0.03 5.30 7.10
C ILE A 37 0.13 6.59 7.92
N GLY A 38 0.72 6.52 9.11
CA GLY A 38 0.90 7.68 9.99
C GLY A 38 1.65 8.83 9.31
N ARG A 39 2.75 8.52 8.59
CA ARG A 39 3.52 9.53 7.85
C ARG A 39 2.74 10.11 6.66
N ILE A 40 1.97 9.31 5.94
CA ILE A 40 1.12 9.80 4.85
C ILE A 40 0.04 10.75 5.39
N LEU A 41 -0.64 10.37 6.48
CA LEU A 41 -1.66 11.19 7.11
C LEU A 41 -1.09 12.50 7.65
N GLN A 42 0.06 12.44 8.33
CA GLN A 42 0.77 13.60 8.85
C GLN A 42 1.12 14.59 7.72
N ARG A 43 1.69 14.11 6.60
CA ARG A 43 2.02 14.96 5.45
C ARG A 43 0.80 15.61 4.80
N LYS A 44 -0.36 14.96 4.86
CA LYS A 44 -1.63 15.51 4.35
C LYS A 44 -2.36 16.40 5.36
N GLY A 45 -1.83 16.56 6.59
CA GLY A 45 -2.50 17.32 7.66
C GLY A 45 -3.86 16.73 8.06
N LEU A 46 -4.08 15.43 7.91
CA LEU A 46 -5.38 14.80 8.16
C LEU A 46 -5.49 14.30 9.61
N SER A 47 -6.66 14.54 10.21
CA SER A 47 -7.03 14.06 11.55
C SER A 47 -8.49 13.58 11.61
N GLY A 48 -8.86 12.92 12.72
CA GLY A 48 -10.22 12.45 13.00
C GLY A 48 -10.82 11.58 11.89
N LEU A 49 -12.10 11.82 11.57
CA LEU A 49 -12.85 11.03 10.59
C LEU A 49 -12.24 11.04 9.17
N ALA A 50 -11.54 12.11 8.80
CA ALA A 50 -10.85 12.19 7.51
C ALA A 50 -9.63 11.26 7.49
N ALA A 51 -8.85 11.23 8.57
CA ALA A 51 -7.73 10.31 8.74
C ALA A 51 -8.19 8.85 8.70
N ASP A 52 -9.29 8.50 9.35
CA ASP A 52 -9.83 7.13 9.35
C ASP A 52 -10.29 6.67 7.97
N ARG A 53 -10.95 7.56 7.21
CA ARG A 53 -11.34 7.28 5.83
C ARG A 53 -10.12 7.04 4.94
N THR A 54 -9.12 7.91 5.04
CA THR A 54 -7.87 7.76 4.26
C THR A 54 -7.08 6.52 4.68
N ARG A 55 -7.03 6.18 5.98
CA ARG A 55 -6.43 4.92 6.48
C ARG A 55 -7.08 3.72 5.80
N ARG A 56 -8.41 3.63 5.80
CA ARG A 56 -9.13 2.52 5.13
C ARG A 56 -8.86 2.47 3.62
N ALA A 57 -8.78 3.63 2.96
CA ALA A 57 -8.47 3.70 1.54
C ALA A 57 -7.04 3.23 1.22
N LEU A 58 -6.05 3.62 2.03
CA LEU A 58 -4.66 3.18 1.92
C LEU A 58 -4.54 1.66 2.11
N LEU A 59 -5.22 1.09 3.12
CA LEU A 59 -5.27 -0.36 3.33
C LEU A 59 -5.83 -1.09 2.11
N SER A 60 -6.97 -0.62 1.60
CA SER A 60 -7.61 -1.24 0.44
C SER A 60 -6.81 -1.07 -0.87
N ALA A 61 -5.95 -0.05 -0.97
CA ALA A 61 -5.02 0.10 -2.07
C ALA A 61 -3.83 -0.85 -1.92
N PHE A 62 -3.25 -0.96 -0.72
CA PHE A 62 -2.18 -1.91 -0.44
C PHE A 62 -2.61 -3.35 -0.74
N GLU A 63 -3.72 -3.80 -0.17
CA GLU A 63 -4.25 -5.17 -0.36
C GLU A 63 -4.47 -5.50 -1.85
N LEU A 64 -4.88 -4.52 -2.66
CA LEU A 64 -5.07 -4.72 -4.10
C LEU A 64 -3.74 -4.99 -4.82
N HIS A 65 -2.67 -4.29 -4.42
CA HIS A 65 -1.36 -4.39 -5.05
C HIS A 65 -0.43 -5.42 -4.38
N ALA A 66 -0.84 -5.99 -3.25
CA ALA A 66 -0.16 -7.10 -2.57
C ALA A 66 -0.70 -8.48 -2.99
N ASP A 67 -1.89 -8.55 -3.58
CA ASP A 67 -2.50 -9.81 -4.00
C ASP A 67 -2.20 -10.08 -5.49
N ALA A 68 -1.11 -10.80 -5.75
CA ALA A 68 -0.70 -11.19 -7.10
C ALA A 68 -1.70 -12.15 -7.78
N ALA A 69 -2.54 -12.85 -7.00
CA ALA A 69 -3.44 -13.89 -7.52
C ALA A 69 -4.76 -13.34 -8.09
N LYS A 70 -4.99 -12.04 -8.01
CA LYS A 70 -6.21 -11.41 -8.49
C LYS A 70 -6.01 -10.85 -9.89
N ASP A 71 -6.64 -11.50 -10.88
CA ASP A 71 -6.87 -11.07 -12.28
C ASP A 71 -7.65 -9.74 -12.38
N VAL A 72 -7.15 -8.70 -11.73
CA VAL A 72 -7.82 -7.42 -11.55
C VAL A 72 -7.02 -6.28 -12.19
N GLY A 73 -5.99 -6.63 -12.96
CA GLY A 73 -5.17 -5.72 -13.76
C GLY A 73 -4.29 -4.78 -12.93
N ALA A 74 -4.19 -4.98 -11.62
CA ALA A 74 -3.29 -4.21 -10.76
C ALA A 74 -1.89 -4.86 -10.77
N PRO A 75 -0.82 -4.08 -11.02
CA PRO A 75 0.53 -4.61 -10.88
C PRO A 75 0.80 -5.00 -9.42
N HIS A 76 1.51 -6.10 -9.22
CA HIS A 76 2.04 -6.47 -7.92
C HIS A 76 3.15 -5.47 -7.56
N LEU A 77 3.00 -4.77 -6.44
CA LEU A 77 3.94 -3.73 -6.00
C LEU A 77 4.48 -3.96 -4.59
N PHE A 78 3.78 -4.78 -3.81
CA PHE A 78 4.02 -4.91 -2.38
C PHE A 78 4.00 -6.36 -1.96
N GLU A 79 4.83 -6.65 -0.96
CA GLU A 79 4.89 -7.95 -0.34
C GLU A 79 4.62 -7.86 1.17
N LEU A 80 4.19 -9.00 1.70
CA LEU A 80 3.99 -9.23 3.12
C LEU A 80 5.03 -10.25 3.59
N PRO A 81 6.23 -9.81 4.02
CA PRO A 81 7.38 -10.70 4.27
C PRO A 81 7.14 -11.72 5.39
N PHE A 82 6.16 -11.50 6.26
CA PHE A 82 5.81 -12.42 7.36
C PHE A 82 4.42 -13.06 7.16
N GLY A 83 3.90 -13.06 5.93
CA GLY A 83 2.61 -13.66 5.58
C GLY A 83 1.40 -12.72 5.66
N PRO A 84 0.19 -13.20 5.36
CA PRO A 84 -1.01 -12.38 5.10
C PRO A 84 -1.44 -11.46 6.24
N ASP A 85 -1.19 -11.86 7.49
CA ASP A 85 -1.54 -11.07 8.68
C ASP A 85 -0.42 -10.11 9.12
N SER A 86 0.67 -10.05 8.35
CA SER A 86 1.81 -9.20 8.65
C SER A 86 1.42 -7.72 8.66
N HIS A 87 1.73 -7.04 9.76
CA HIS A 87 1.68 -5.59 9.84
C HIS A 87 2.91 -4.94 9.18
N ARG A 88 3.91 -5.71 8.78
CA ARG A 88 5.08 -5.21 8.06
C ARG A 88 4.84 -5.30 6.57
N TRP A 89 4.99 -4.17 5.91
CA TRP A 89 4.83 -3.98 4.47
C TRP A 89 6.20 -3.83 3.84
N ALA A 90 6.39 -4.42 2.66
CA ALA A 90 7.60 -4.28 1.86
C ALA A 90 7.24 -3.95 0.41
N LEU A 91 8.19 -3.37 -0.32
CA LEU A 91 8.15 -3.37 -1.78
C LEU A 91 8.41 -4.78 -2.29
N ASP A 92 7.76 -5.16 -3.39
CA ASP A 92 8.14 -6.36 -4.14
C ASP A 92 9.61 -6.23 -4.57
N GLY A 93 10.40 -7.27 -4.32
CA GLY A 93 11.84 -7.32 -4.61
C GLY A 93 12.18 -7.18 -6.10
N THR A 94 11.21 -7.33 -7.01
CA THR A 94 11.37 -7.04 -8.44
C THR A 94 11.25 -5.55 -8.77
N VAL A 95 10.71 -4.74 -7.85
CA VAL A 95 10.65 -3.28 -7.94
C VAL A 95 12.02 -2.74 -7.54
N LEU A 96 13.00 -2.90 -8.43
CA LEU A 96 14.33 -2.31 -8.31
C LEU A 96 14.21 -0.82 -7.91
N PRO A 97 14.89 -0.36 -6.84
CA PRO A 97 15.04 1.08 -6.64
C PRO A 97 15.74 1.66 -7.90
N PRO A 98 15.40 2.89 -8.33
CA PRO A 98 16.17 3.52 -9.39
C PRO A 98 17.64 3.55 -8.95
N LEU A 99 18.49 2.85 -9.70
CA LEU A 99 19.94 2.90 -9.54
C LEU A 99 20.33 4.37 -9.53
N ARG A 100 20.84 4.84 -8.39
CA ARG A 100 21.41 6.18 -8.28
C ARG A 100 22.75 6.14 -9.02
N SER A 101 22.77 6.69 -10.23
CA SER A 101 23.99 7.12 -10.93
C SER A 101 24.52 8.41 -10.32
#